data_AF-A0A7W4GNT4-F1
#
_entry.id   AF-A0A7W4GNT4-F1
#
_cell.length_a   1.000
_cell.length_b   1.000
_cell.length_c   1.000
_cell.angle_alpha   90.00
_cell.angle_beta   90.00
_cell.angle_gamma   90.00
#
_symmetry.space_group_name_H-M   'P 1'
#
loop_
_entity.id
_entity.type
_entity.pdbx_description
1 polymer ?
#
loop_
_entity_poly.entity_id
_entity_poly.type
_entity_poly.pdbx_seq_one_letter_code
_entity_poly.pdbx_strand_id
1 'polypeptide(L)' 'MAYSLDFRQRVFACKEKHQLTFEQTSEHFGISIATLFRWQKRLEP' A
#
# COMPACT_ATOMS: atom_id res chain seq x y z
N MET A 1 2.00 15.98 -0.26
CA MET A 1 1.26 14.99 -1.08
C MET A 1 0.99 13.77 -0.22
N ALA A 2 -0.05 13.82 0.61
CA ALA A 2 -0.40 12.73 1.51
C ALA A 2 -1.47 11.87 0.84
N TYR A 3 -1.13 10.62 0.51
CA TYR A 3 -2.12 9.63 0.10
C TYR A 3 -3.18 9.49 1.19
N SER A 4 -4.45 9.56 0.81
CA SER A 4 -5.60 9.44 1.73
C SER A 4 -5.61 8.08 2.42
N LEU A 5 -6.17 8.02 3.63
CA LEU A 5 -6.30 6.77 4.39
C LEU A 5 -7.06 5.71 3.59
N ASP A 6 -8.13 6.10 2.91
CA ASP A 6 -8.93 5.20 2.06
C ASP A 6 -8.09 4.55 0.96
N PHE A 7 -7.16 5.30 0.36
CA PHE A 7 -6.29 4.78 -0.67
C PHE A 7 -5.34 3.72 -0.10
N ARG A 8 -4.73 3.97 1.06
CA ARG A 8 -3.85 3.01 1.74
C ARG A 8 -4.60 1.72 2.07
N GLN A 9 -5.81 1.84 2.61
CA GLN A 9 -6.66 0.69 2.93
C GLN A 9 -7.02 -0.12 1.67
N ARG A 10 -7.38 0.55 0.57
CA ARG A 10 -7.66 -0.13 -0.71
C ARG A 10 -6.45 -0.86 -1.27
N VAL A 11 -5.25 -0.28 -1.15
CA VAL A 11 -4.00 -0.91 -1.58
C VAL A 11 -3.73 -2.20 -0.80
N PHE A 12 -3.87 -2.17 0.53
CA PHE A 12 -3.70 -3.37 1.35
C PHE A 12 -4.82 -4.40 1.15
N ALA A 13 -6.07 -3.97 0.98
CA ALA A 13 -7.19 -4.87 0.67
C ALA A 13 -6.99 -5.58 -0.67
N CYS A 14 -6.48 -4.87 -1.70
CA CYS A 14 -6.12 -5.47 -2.98
C CYS A 14 -4.98 -6.47 -2.81
N LYS A 15 -3.93 -6.09 -2.06
CA LYS A 15 -2.79 -6.96 -1.75
C LYS A 15 -3.22 -8.26 -1.07
N GLU A 16 -4.08 -8.21 -0.05
CA GLU A 16 -4.60 -9.39 0.63
C GLU A 16 -5.49 -10.24 -0.27
N LYS A 17 -6.43 -9.61 -0.98
CA LYS A 17 -7.37 -10.29 -1.88
C LYS A 17 -6.66 -11.07 -2.99
N HIS A 18 -5.56 -10.53 -3.50
CA HIS A 18 -4.80 -11.11 -4.60
C HIS A 18 -3.49 -11.77 -4.16
N GLN A 19 -3.23 -11.86 -2.84
CA GLN A 19 -1.97 -12.35 -2.26
C GLN A 19 -0.71 -11.77 -2.95
N LEU A 20 -0.75 -10.48 -3.28
CA LEU A 20 0.33 -9.81 -4.01
C LEU A 20 1.53 -9.53 -3.10
N THR A 21 2.72 -9.52 -3.70
CA THR A 21 3.93 -9.03 -3.02
C THR A 21 3.96 -7.51 -2.96
N PHE A 22 4.82 -6.95 -2.10
CA PHE A 22 5.00 -5.50 -2.02
C PHE A 22 5.55 -4.90 -3.32
N GLU A 23 6.38 -5.65 -4.06
CA GLU A 23 6.89 -5.25 -5.38
C GLU A 23 5.75 -5.15 -6.40
N GLN A 24 4.93 -6.19 -6.50
CA GLN A 24 3.77 -6.20 -7.40
C GLN A 24 2.78 -5.10 -7.05
N THR A 25 2.53 -4.89 -5.75
CA THR A 25 1.66 -3.81 -5.28
C THR A 25 2.25 -2.43 -5.61
N SER A 26 3.58 -2.28 -5.49
CA SER A 26 4.30 -1.07 -5.87
C SER A 26 4.17 -0.76 -7.36
N GLU A 27 4.39 -1.75 -8.22
CA GLU A 27 4.22 -1.60 -9.67
C GLU A 27 2.76 -1.33 -10.07
N HIS A 28 1.81 -2.07 -9.49
CA HIS A 28 0.39 -1.98 -9.83
C HIS A 28 -0.23 -0.64 -9.44
N PHE A 29 0.24 -0.03 -8.33
CA PHE A 29 -0.27 1.26 -7.87
C PHE A 29 0.69 2.43 -8.14
N GLY A 30 1.89 2.17 -8.67
CA GLY A 30 2.93 3.17 -8.89
C GLY A 30 3.49 3.79 -7.61
N ILE A 31 3.42 3.07 -6.48
CA ILE A 31 3.81 3.56 -5.16
C ILE A 31 5.13 2.92 -4.76
N SER A 32 6.10 3.71 -4.30
CA SER A 32 7.37 3.13 -3.85
C SER A 32 7.18 2.09 -2.73
N ILE A 33 7.93 1.01 -2.80
CA ILE A 33 7.95 -0.05 -1.77
C ILE A 33 8.21 0.55 -0.38
N ALA A 34 9.09 1.55 -0.28
CA ALA A 34 9.37 2.25 0.97
C ALA A 34 8.12 2.93 1.58
N THR A 35 7.22 3.46 0.74
CA THR A 35 5.94 4.02 1.17
C THR A 35 5.01 2.92 1.68
N LEU A 36 4.92 1.78 0.99
CA LEU A 36 4.13 0.63 1.44
C LEU A 36 4.62 0.10 2.79
N PHE A 37 5.94 -0.03 2.99
CA PHE A 37 6.52 -0.42 4.27
C PHE A 37 6.24 0.60 5.38
N ARG A 38 6.26 1.91 5.07
CA ARG A 38 5.86 2.94 6.04
C ARG A 38 4.40 2.79 6.45
N TRP A 39 3.50 2.55 5.50
CA TRP A 39 2.09 2.34 5.81
C TRP A 39 1.88 1.07 6.63
N GLN A 40 2.61 -0.01 6.32
CA GLN A 40 2.54 -1.24 7.11
C GLN A 40 2.97 -1.02 8.56
N LYS A 41 4.05 -0.26 8.79
CA LYS A 41 4.54 0.04 10.15
C LYS A 41 3.69 1.07 10.89
N ARG A 42 2.99 1.95 10.17
CA ARG A 42 2.26 3.08 10.75
C ARG A 42 1.01 3.33 9.91
N LEU A 43 -0.02 2.51 10.19
CA LEU A 43 -1.34 2.63 9.56
C LEU A 43 -2.24 3.65 10.29
N GLU A 44 -1.69 4.41 11.23
CA GLU A 44 -2.38 5.42 12.05
C GLU A 44 -1.85 6.84 11.75
N PRO A 45 -2.69 7.89 11.95
CA PRO A 45 -2.74 9.09 11.11
C PRO A 45 -1.46 9.94 11.05
#